data_AF-A0A653IMP0-F1
#
_entry.id   AF-A0A653IMP0-F1
#
_cell.length_a   1.000
_cell.length_b   1.000
_cell.length_c   1.000
_cell.angle_alpha   90.00
_cell.angle_beta   90.00
_cell.angle_gamma   90.00
#
_symmetry.space_group_name_H-M   'P 1'
#
loop_
_entity.id
_entity.type
_entity.pdbx_description
1 polymer ?
#
loop_
_entity_poly.entity_id
_entity_poly.type
_entity_poly.pdbx_seq_one_letter_code
_entity_poly.pdbx_strand_id
1 'polypeptide(L)'
;MAKSTLRKRLANLTSSGRASGSTKETVKKALPGKPEELHGPSPNPATNLLLADVALRTGTMIARRAVERQLLGAKYPTRKAAAILRGRSLTESALHSVLARVAVRSVPGAILVGGGLVAKTLYDRATGRQARGDGEAKLHEMAKDGADEV
;
A
#
# COMPACT_ATOMS: atom_id res chain seq x y z
N MET A 1 6.48 -54.86 25.18
CA MET A 1 6.73 -54.37 23.81
C MET A 1 6.11 -52.98 23.56
N ALA A 2 6.49 -51.93 24.29
CA ALA A 2 5.86 -50.59 24.17
C ALA A 2 6.84 -49.40 24.07
N LYS A 3 8.16 -49.65 24.10
CA LYS A 3 9.19 -48.59 24.05
C LYS A 3 9.73 -48.27 22.65
N SER A 4 9.44 -49.09 21.62
CA SER A 4 9.96 -48.89 20.26
C SER A 4 9.12 -47.93 19.40
N THR A 5 7.81 -47.84 19.66
CA THR A 5 6.88 -46.96 18.94
C THR A 5 7.01 -45.49 19.33
N LEU A 6 7.36 -45.20 20.59
CA LEU A 6 7.56 -43.82 21.06
C LEU A 6 8.82 -43.17 20.43
N ARG A 7 9.90 -43.94 20.26
CA ARG A 7 11.14 -43.44 19.65
C ARG A 7 10.96 -43.12 18.17
N LYS A 8 10.15 -43.90 17.45
CA LYS A 8 9.84 -43.66 16.02
C LYS A 8 9.06 -42.36 15.79
N ARG A 9 8.19 -41.97 16.73
CA ARG A 9 7.46 -40.69 16.66
C ARG A 9 8.33 -39.48 16.98
N LEU A 10 9.27 -39.61 17.93
CA LEU A 10 10.22 -38.53 18.21
C LEU A 10 11.17 -38.27 17.03
N ALA A 11 11.67 -39.32 16.36
CA ALA A 11 12.54 -39.16 15.20
C ALA A 11 11.85 -38.44 14.01
N ASN A 12 10.55 -38.69 13.80
CA ASN A 12 9.77 -38.01 12.75
C ASN A 12 9.44 -36.54 13.08
N LEU A 13 9.41 -36.15 14.37
CA LEU A 13 9.25 -34.74 14.74
C LEU A 13 10.53 -33.93 14.47
N THR A 14 11.72 -34.52 14.61
CA THR A 14 12.99 -33.79 14.38
C THR A 14 13.30 -33.64 12.88
N SER A 15 12.75 -34.50 12.01
CA SER A 15 12.90 -34.39 10.55
C SER A 15 11.94 -33.39 9.91
N SER A 16 10.90 -32.93 10.63
CA SER A 16 9.96 -31.92 10.14
C SER A 16 10.54 -30.51 10.04
N GLY A 17 11.76 -30.29 10.58
CA GLY A 17 12.48 -29.02 10.53
C GLY A 17 13.32 -28.77 9.26
N ARG A 18 13.27 -29.66 8.25
CA ARG A 18 14.04 -29.53 6.99
C ARG A 18 13.17 -29.44 5.72
N ALA A 19 11.94 -28.94 5.83
CA ALA A 19 11.13 -28.57 4.66
C ALA A 19 11.46 -27.17 4.10
N SER A 20 12.71 -26.68 4.28
CA SER A 20 13.22 -25.43 3.68
C SER A 20 13.97 -25.68 2.35
N GLY A 21 14.14 -26.95 1.95
CA GLY A 21 14.76 -27.35 0.68
C GLY A 21 13.82 -27.45 -0.51
N SER A 22 12.52 -27.69 -0.30
CA SER A 22 11.56 -27.91 -1.40
C SER A 22 11.00 -26.62 -2.01
N THR A 23 11.09 -25.50 -1.29
CA THR A 23 10.59 -24.19 -1.76
C THR A 23 11.54 -23.53 -2.76
N LYS A 24 12.85 -23.83 -2.73
CA LYS A 24 13.80 -23.29 -3.72
C LYS A 24 13.64 -23.95 -5.10
N GLU A 25 13.25 -25.22 -5.15
CA GLU A 25 13.04 -25.97 -6.40
C GLU A 25 11.70 -25.64 -7.07
N THR A 26 10.64 -25.41 -6.29
CA THR A 26 9.33 -25.02 -6.85
C THR A 26 9.29 -23.56 -7.33
N VAL A 27 10.11 -22.66 -6.78
CA VAL A 27 10.21 -21.26 -7.24
C VAL A 27 10.99 -21.14 -8.55
N LYS A 28 11.92 -22.06 -8.86
CA LYS A 28 12.61 -22.06 -10.17
C LYS A 28 11.71 -22.47 -11.34
N LYS A 29 10.59 -23.15 -11.06
CA LYS A 29 9.70 -23.70 -12.09
C LYS A 29 8.56 -22.74 -12.51
N ALA A 30 8.55 -21.52 -11.97
CA ALA A 30 7.53 -20.50 -12.23
C ALA A 30 8.14 -19.15 -12.66
N LEU A 31 9.17 -19.17 -13.50
CA LEU A 31 9.56 -18.00 -14.29
C LEU A 31 8.79 -18.08 -15.62
N PRO A 32 7.74 -17.26 -15.82
CA PRO A 32 7.02 -17.23 -17.09
C PRO A 32 7.83 -16.46 -18.14
N GLY A 33 7.96 -17.05 -19.32
CA GLY A 33 8.41 -16.35 -20.54
C GLY A 33 9.92 -16.29 -20.72
N LYS A 34 10.36 -16.44 -21.98
CA LYS A 34 11.75 -16.19 -22.37
C LYS A 34 12.04 -14.69 -22.19
N PRO A 35 13.28 -14.27 -21.85
CA PRO A 35 13.62 -12.85 -21.74
C PRO A 35 13.39 -12.07 -23.06
N GLU A 36 13.25 -12.78 -24.18
CA GLU A 36 12.91 -12.27 -25.51
C GLU A 36 11.44 -11.80 -25.64
N GLU A 37 10.56 -12.17 -24.70
CA GLU A 37 9.13 -11.82 -24.72
C GLU A 37 8.79 -10.54 -23.94
N LEU A 38 9.79 -9.88 -23.35
CA LEU A 38 9.61 -8.57 -22.69
C LEU A 38 9.52 -7.45 -23.73
N HIS A 39 8.40 -7.40 -24.45
CA HIS A 39 8.04 -6.27 -25.29
C HIS A 39 7.68 -5.06 -24.40
N GLY A 40 8.68 -4.23 -24.13
CA GLY A 40 8.50 -2.86 -23.65
C GLY A 40 8.97 -1.85 -24.69
N PRO A 41 8.78 -0.54 -24.45
CA PRO A 41 9.15 0.51 -25.40
C PRO A 41 10.65 0.55 -25.72
N SER A 42 11.49 -0.12 -24.92
CA SER A 42 12.89 -0.38 -25.23
C SER A 42 13.14 -1.88 -25.47
N PRO A 43 14.02 -2.26 -26.42
CA PRO A 43 14.51 -3.64 -26.54
C PRO A 43 15.33 -4.11 -25.32
N ASN A 44 15.75 -3.20 -24.43
CA ASN A 44 16.51 -3.53 -23.24
C ASN A 44 15.57 -3.75 -22.03
N PRO A 45 15.55 -4.95 -21.42
CA PRO A 45 14.68 -5.23 -20.27
C PRO A 45 15.02 -4.38 -19.03
N ALA A 46 16.29 -4.03 -18.81
CA ALA A 46 16.69 -3.17 -17.70
C ALA A 46 16.13 -1.75 -17.87
N THR A 47 16.14 -1.23 -19.09
CA THR A 47 15.55 0.08 -19.43
C THR A 47 14.03 0.06 -19.28
N ASN A 48 13.37 -1.03 -19.67
CA ASN A 48 11.92 -1.18 -19.48
C ASN A 48 11.51 -1.16 -18.01
N LEU A 49 12.28 -1.81 -17.13
CA LEU A 49 12.04 -1.78 -15.69
C LEU A 49 12.25 -0.39 -15.10
N LEU A 50 13.31 0.31 -15.51
CA LEU A 50 13.55 1.69 -15.09
C LEU A 50 12.41 2.59 -15.54
N LEU A 51 12.00 2.49 -16.81
CA LEU A 51 10.90 3.27 -17.34
C LEU A 51 9.59 2.97 -16.62
N ALA A 52 9.31 1.69 -16.33
CA ALA A 52 8.13 1.29 -15.58
C ALA A 52 8.16 1.86 -14.15
N ASP A 53 9.28 1.79 -13.43
CA ASP A 53 9.40 2.38 -12.08
C ASP A 53 9.19 3.89 -12.12
N VAL A 54 9.84 4.58 -13.07
CA VAL A 54 9.68 6.03 -13.26
C VAL A 54 8.23 6.38 -13.60
N ALA A 55 7.60 5.66 -14.52
CA ALA A 55 6.22 5.88 -14.93
C ALA A 55 5.24 5.66 -13.76
N LEU A 56 5.40 4.58 -12.99
CA LEU A 56 4.55 4.30 -11.84
C LEU A 56 4.73 5.35 -10.74
N ARG A 57 5.98 5.75 -10.47
CA ARG A 57 6.30 6.72 -9.41
C ARG A 57 5.81 8.13 -9.76
N THR A 58 6.00 8.55 -11.01
CA THR A 58 5.51 9.84 -11.51
C THR A 58 4.00 9.86 -11.70
N GLY A 59 3.43 8.81 -12.30
CA GLY A 59 2.00 8.65 -12.52
C GLY A 59 1.21 8.68 -11.22
N THR A 60 1.68 7.98 -10.17
CA THR A 60 1.03 7.98 -8.86
C THR A 60 1.03 9.36 -8.22
N MET A 61 2.13 10.12 -8.32
CA MET A 61 2.19 11.49 -7.78
C MET A 61 1.23 12.44 -8.49
N ILE A 62 1.14 12.35 -9.82
CA ILE A 62 0.23 13.18 -10.62
C ILE A 62 -1.23 12.82 -10.30
N ALA A 63 -1.56 11.53 -10.31
CA ALA A 63 -2.90 11.04 -10.00
C ALA A 63 -3.34 11.49 -8.60
N ARG A 64 -2.46 11.40 -7.59
CA ARG A 64 -2.73 11.89 -6.24
C ARG A 64 -3.09 13.37 -6.24
N ARG A 65 -2.28 14.22 -6.88
CA ARG A 65 -2.52 15.67 -6.95
C ARG A 65 -3.83 16.00 -7.68
N ALA A 66 -4.16 15.25 -8.73
CA ALA A 66 -5.40 15.44 -9.47
C ALA A 66 -6.63 15.12 -8.59
N VAL A 67 -6.61 13.99 -7.89
CA VAL A 67 -7.68 13.60 -6.95
C VAL A 67 -7.82 14.61 -5.82
N GLU A 68 -6.70 15.04 -5.23
CA GLU A 68 -6.67 16.04 -4.15
C GLU A 68 -7.27 17.39 -4.58
N ARG A 69 -6.88 17.89 -5.76
CA ARG A 69 -7.44 19.13 -6.32
C ARG A 69 -8.92 19.00 -6.65
N GLN A 70 -9.37 17.85 -7.17
CA GLN A 70 -10.77 17.64 -7.50
C GLN A 70 -11.65 17.60 -6.25
N LEU A 71 -11.22 16.87 -5.22
CA LEU A 71 -12.00 16.71 -3.98
C LEU A 71 -12.11 18.02 -3.19
N LEU A 72 -11.01 18.78 -3.07
CA LEU A 72 -11.02 20.04 -2.31
C LEU A 72 -11.50 21.23 -3.15
N GLY A 73 -11.16 21.27 -4.44
CA GLY A 73 -11.54 22.36 -5.34
C GLY A 73 -13.03 22.44 -5.61
N ALA A 74 -13.77 21.33 -5.49
CA ALA A 74 -15.22 21.32 -5.66
C ALA A 74 -15.98 21.93 -4.46
N LYS A 75 -15.36 22.04 -3.27
CA LYS A 75 -16.04 22.37 -2.01
C LYS A 75 -15.45 23.54 -1.24
N TYR A 76 -14.19 23.90 -1.47
CA TYR A 76 -13.48 24.93 -0.69
C TYR A 76 -12.89 26.02 -1.58
N PRO A 77 -12.83 27.28 -1.09
CA PRO A 77 -12.18 28.37 -1.82
C PRO A 77 -10.68 28.08 -2.00
N THR A 78 -10.12 28.54 -3.12
CA THR A 78 -8.79 28.16 -3.62
C THR A 78 -7.68 28.35 -2.58
N ARG A 79 -7.73 29.44 -1.80
CA ARG A 79 -6.77 29.71 -0.70
C ARG A 79 -6.87 28.68 0.44
N LYS A 80 -8.08 28.36 0.88
CA LYS A 80 -8.31 27.38 1.95
C LYS A 80 -7.93 25.97 1.50
N ALA A 81 -8.29 25.59 0.28
CA ALA A 81 -7.88 24.32 -0.32
C ALA A 81 -6.35 24.19 -0.38
N ALA A 82 -5.63 25.24 -0.78
CA ALA A 82 -4.17 25.24 -0.85
C ALA A 82 -3.49 25.19 0.54
N ALA A 83 -4.10 25.77 1.57
CA ALA A 83 -3.61 25.68 2.95
C ALA A 83 -3.81 24.26 3.51
N ILE A 84 -5.00 23.68 3.32
CA ILE A 84 -5.31 22.29 3.71
C ILE A 84 -4.31 21.30 3.10
N LEU A 85 -4.02 21.44 1.80
CA LEU A 85 -3.09 20.56 1.11
C LEU A 85 -1.67 20.65 1.65
N ARG A 86 -1.24 21.85 2.07
CA ARG A 86 0.09 22.06 2.63
C ARG A 86 0.24 21.42 4.00
N GLY A 87 -0.65 21.72 4.95
CA GLY A 87 -0.62 21.14 6.30
C GLY A 87 -0.72 19.62 6.31
N ARG A 88 -1.51 19.04 5.39
CA ARG A 88 -1.60 17.59 5.20
C ARG A 88 -0.31 16.95 4.67
N SER A 89 0.46 17.68 3.87
CA SER A 89 1.48 17.05 3.02
C SER A 89 2.72 16.56 3.77
N LEU A 90 3.06 17.11 4.93
CA LEU A 90 4.35 16.85 5.57
C LEU A 90 4.32 15.73 6.60
N THR A 91 3.42 15.79 7.58
CA THR A 91 3.36 14.81 8.68
C THR A 91 2.60 13.54 8.29
N GLU A 92 1.42 13.69 7.67
CA GLU A 92 0.61 12.55 7.27
C GLU A 92 1.23 11.75 6.12
N SER A 93 1.89 12.40 5.15
CA SER A 93 2.44 11.68 3.99
C SER A 93 3.50 10.64 4.38
N ALA A 94 4.30 10.91 5.42
CA ALA A 94 5.28 9.95 5.92
C ALA A 94 4.58 8.70 6.46
N LEU A 95 3.58 8.86 7.32
CA LEU A 95 2.82 7.76 7.91
C LEU A 95 2.06 6.95 6.85
N HIS A 96 1.38 7.64 5.93
CA HIS A 96 0.64 7.03 4.84
C HIS A 96 1.55 6.26 3.88
N SER A 97 2.76 6.77 3.63
CA SER A 97 3.71 6.08 2.75
C SER A 97 4.18 4.74 3.34
N VAL A 98 4.36 4.66 4.67
CA VAL A 98 4.73 3.44 5.37
C VAL A 98 3.59 2.43 5.33
N LEU A 99 2.37 2.86 5.66
CA LEU A 99 1.17 2.02 5.58
C LEU A 99 0.92 1.50 4.16
N ALA A 100 1.07 2.36 3.15
CA ALA A 100 0.92 1.98 1.76
C ALA A 100 1.97 0.93 1.33
N ARG A 101 3.22 1.06 1.78
CA ARG A 101 4.25 0.03 1.52
C ARG A 101 3.91 -1.30 2.16
N VAL A 102 3.39 -1.31 3.39
CA VAL A 102 2.95 -2.55 4.05
C VAL A 102 1.78 -3.19 3.30
N ALA A 103 0.82 -2.38 2.83
CA ALA A 103 -0.29 -2.85 2.03
C ALA A 103 0.15 -3.45 0.68
N VAL A 104 1.07 -2.79 -0.03
CA VAL A 104 1.49 -3.21 -1.38
C VAL A 104 2.51 -4.36 -1.36
N ARG A 105 3.27 -4.54 -0.27
CA ARG A 105 4.31 -5.58 -0.18
C ARG A 105 3.75 -7.00 -0.03
N SER A 106 2.45 -7.17 0.27
CA SER A 106 1.85 -8.50 0.41
C SER A 106 0.35 -8.50 0.10
N VAL A 107 -0.15 -9.57 -0.53
CA VAL A 107 -1.58 -9.76 -0.82
C VAL A 107 -2.43 -9.78 0.46
N PRO A 108 -2.03 -10.45 1.56
CA PRO A 108 -2.79 -10.38 2.82
C PRO A 108 -2.84 -8.96 3.41
N GLY A 109 -1.74 -8.20 3.33
CA GLY A 109 -1.70 -6.81 3.78
C GLY A 109 -2.61 -5.89 2.96
N ALA A 110 -2.65 -6.07 1.64
CA ALA A 110 -3.55 -5.36 0.75
C ALA A 110 -5.03 -5.61 1.09
N ILE A 111 -5.39 -6.86 1.39
CA ILE A 111 -6.77 -7.22 1.77
C ILE A 111 -7.13 -6.62 3.12
N LEU A 112 -6.25 -6.67 4.12
CA LEU A 112 -6.52 -6.10 5.43
C LEU A 112 -6.68 -4.58 5.37
N VAL A 113 -5.74 -3.88 4.73
CA VAL A 113 -5.77 -2.42 4.62
C VAL A 113 -6.90 -1.97 3.70
N GLY A 114 -7.02 -2.58 2.52
CA GLY A 114 -8.08 -2.27 1.57
C GLY A 114 -9.47 -2.58 2.13
N GLY A 115 -9.63 -3.75 2.75
CA GLY A 115 -10.88 -4.16 3.41
C GLY A 115 -11.23 -3.27 4.60
N GLY A 116 -10.26 -2.89 5.43
CA GLY A 116 -10.45 -1.96 6.53
C GLY A 116 -10.90 -0.57 6.06
N LEU A 117 -10.33 -0.07 4.95
CA LEU A 117 -10.76 1.19 4.34
C LEU A 117 -12.19 1.10 3.81
N VAL A 118 -12.55 0.03 3.09
CA VAL A 118 -13.93 -0.17 2.60
C VAL A 118 -14.91 -0.26 3.77
N ALA A 119 -14.59 -1.05 4.79
CA ALA A 119 -15.40 -1.14 6.00
C ALA A 119 -15.56 0.23 6.69
N LYS A 120 -14.48 1.01 6.81
CA LYS A 120 -14.50 2.35 7.41
C LYS A 120 -15.37 3.32 6.61
N THR A 121 -15.31 3.28 5.28
CA THR A 121 -16.14 4.15 4.43
C THR A 121 -17.63 3.83 4.56
N LEU A 122 -18.00 2.54 4.65
CA LEU A 122 -19.37 2.13 4.89
C LEU A 122 -19.84 2.56 6.29
N TYR A 123 -18.98 2.45 7.30
CA TYR A 123 -19.26 2.94 8.65
C TYR A 123 -19.47 4.45 8.70
N ASP A 124 -18.60 5.23 8.05
CA ASP A 124 -18.70 6.70 8.02
C ASP A 124 -19.96 7.19 7.30
N ARG A 125 -20.42 6.41 6.31
CA ARG A 125 -21.69 6.67 5.64
C ARG A 125 -22.89 6.44 6.57
N ALA A 126 -22.83 5.45 7.45
CA ALA A 126 -23.87 5.19 8.45
C ALA A 126 -23.92 6.29 9.52
N THR A 127 -22.75 6.81 9.94
CA THR A 127 -22.64 7.84 10.99
C THR A 127 -22.53 9.26 10.40
N GLY A 128 -23.27 9.52 9.32
CA GLY A 128 -22.98 10.62 8.37
C GLY A 128 -22.99 12.05 8.91
N ARG A 129 -23.69 12.36 10.01
CA ARG A 129 -23.64 13.73 10.62
C ARG A 129 -22.38 13.94 11.44
N GLN A 130 -21.99 12.95 12.24
CA GLN A 130 -20.79 13.02 13.07
C GLN A 130 -19.52 12.97 12.23
N ALA A 131 -19.47 12.05 11.24
CA ALA A 131 -18.33 11.93 10.33
C ALA A 131 -18.07 13.20 9.51
N ARG A 132 -19.11 13.98 9.19
CA ARG A 132 -18.97 15.29 8.52
C ARG A 132 -18.39 16.35 9.46
N GLY A 133 -18.90 16.44 10.68
CA GLY A 133 -18.38 17.39 11.68
C GLY A 133 -16.91 17.13 12.01
N ASP A 134 -16.55 15.86 12.25
CA ASP A 134 -15.16 15.47 12.53
C ASP A 134 -14.25 15.72 11.33
N GLY A 135 -14.74 15.49 10.10
CA GLY A 135 -14.01 15.76 8.87
C GLY A 135 -13.75 17.25 8.66
N GLU A 136 -14.76 18.11 8.88
CA GLU A 136 -14.61 19.55 8.76
C GLU A 136 -13.68 20.14 9.82
N ALA A 137 -13.73 19.63 11.06
CA ALA A 137 -12.81 20.03 12.13
C ALA A 137 -11.35 19.72 11.75
N LYS A 138 -11.07 18.50 11.26
CA LYS A 138 -9.73 18.11 10.79
C LYS A 138 -9.25 18.94 9.61
N LEU A 139 -10.13 19.23 8.65
CA LEU A 139 -9.80 20.11 7.51
C LEU A 139 -9.51 21.55 7.97
N HIS A 140 -10.13 22.01 9.05
CA HIS A 140 -9.82 23.32 9.60
C HIS A 140 -8.46 23.35 10.28
N GLU A 141 -8.11 22.31 11.05
CA GLU A 141 -6.79 22.13 11.67
C GLU A 141 -5.68 22.08 10.62
N MET A 142 -5.82 21.22 9.60
CA MET A 142 -4.87 21.14 8.48
C MET A 142 -4.69 22.48 7.74
N ALA A 143 -5.75 23.28 7.64
CA ALA A 143 -5.67 24.60 7.03
C ALA A 143 -4.88 25.61 7.87
N LYS A 144 -4.91 25.48 9.20
CA LYS A 144 -4.15 26.33 10.12
C LYS A 144 -2.66 25.97 10.06
N ASP A 145 -2.36 24.68 10.22
CA ASP A 145 -0.97 24.20 10.19
C ASP A 145 -0.27 24.58 8.88
N GLY A 146 -0.96 24.46 7.74
CA GLY A 146 -0.41 24.85 6.43
C GLY A 146 -0.37 26.36 6.16
N ALA A 147 -0.98 27.18 7.02
CA ALA A 147 -0.89 28.65 6.97
C ALA A 147 0.22 29.17 7.90
N ASP A 148 0.50 28.48 9.00
CA ASP A 148 1.55 28.83 9.97
C ASP A 148 2.96 28.42 9.49
N GLU A 149 3.07 27.56 8.48
CA GLU A 149 4.33 27.23 7.80
C GLU A 149 4.77 28.25 6.71
N VAL A 150 4.14 29.43 6.62
CA VAL A 150 4.43 30.49 5.62
C VAL A 150 5.12 31.69 6.28
#